data_AF-A0A0N4VLD7-F1
#
_entry.id   AF-A0A0N4VLD7-F1
#
_cell.length_a   1.000
_cell.length_b   1.000
_cell.length_c   1.000
_cell.angle_alpha   90.00
_cell.angle_beta   90.00
_cell.angle_gamma   90.00
#
_symmetry.space_group_name_H-M   'P 1'
#
loop_
_entity.id
_entity.type
_entity.pdbx_description
1 polymer ?
#
loop_
_entity_poly.entity_id
_entity_poly.type
_entity_poly.pdbx_seq_one_letter_code
_entity_poly.pdbx_strand_id
1 'polypeptide(L)'
;MPVNAVRPFGRALRENGKTVDYVVALWVPKNKKSVWGKAWEENGQLKALFFHDNVVKTNEHPDIKARGYFIVTYNGTVEDNGFRISWELAKQVDGGTVVYSGENRYVAAVYSDPHTNSEYLGNSLWDQRSIEFVHSGRDTADVVDNGNDNTFERYVYLLTKQRCNCQC
;
A
#
# COMPACT_ATOMS: atom_id res chain seq x y z
N MET A 1 -15.05 6.26 6.48
CA MET A 1 -14.20 5.31 5.72
C MET A 1 -15.09 4.17 5.24
N PRO A 2 -14.98 3.68 3.99
CA PRO A 2 -15.75 2.51 3.55
C PRO A 2 -15.47 1.30 4.45
N VAL A 3 -16.52 0.59 4.87
CA VAL A 3 -16.41 -0.55 5.80
C VAL A 3 -15.46 -1.63 5.25
N ASN A 4 -15.56 -1.87 3.96
CA ASN A 4 -14.82 -2.89 3.23
C ASN A 4 -13.57 -2.36 2.51
N ALA A 5 -13.05 -1.22 2.96
CA ALA A 5 -11.77 -0.72 2.51
C ALA A 5 -10.66 -1.75 2.81
N VAL A 6 -9.75 -1.94 1.87
CA VAL A 6 -8.62 -2.86 2.00
C VAL A 6 -7.63 -2.28 2.99
N ARG A 7 -7.46 -2.99 4.11
CA ARG A 7 -6.48 -2.68 5.15
C ARG A 7 -5.26 -3.59 5.01
N PRO A 8 -4.04 -3.07 5.22
CA PRO A 8 -2.86 -3.87 5.51
C PRO A 8 -3.15 -4.96 6.55
N PHE A 9 -2.94 -6.22 6.18
CA PHE A 9 -3.15 -7.38 7.06
C PHE A 9 -4.56 -7.47 7.70
N GLY A 10 -5.55 -6.76 7.16
CA GLY A 10 -6.89 -6.66 7.76
C GLY A 10 -6.95 -5.92 9.10
N ARG A 11 -5.93 -5.13 9.47
CA ARG A 11 -5.85 -4.46 10.78
C ARG A 11 -5.13 -3.10 10.71
N ALA A 12 -5.16 -2.36 11.82
CA ALA A 12 -4.33 -1.19 12.00
C ALA A 12 -2.83 -1.56 11.96
N LEU A 13 -2.03 -0.67 11.41
CA LEU A 13 -0.57 -0.78 11.35
C LEU A 13 0.07 -0.12 12.58
N ARG A 14 1.22 -0.64 13.00
CA ARG A 14 2.04 -0.04 14.06
C ARG A 14 3.00 0.98 13.47
N GLU A 15 3.00 2.21 13.96
CA GLU A 15 3.92 3.25 13.51
C GLU A 15 4.37 4.08 14.72
N ASN A 16 5.68 4.10 15.01
CA ASN A 16 6.28 4.87 16.10
C ASN A 16 5.59 4.66 17.47
N GLY A 17 5.27 3.41 17.81
CA GLY A 17 4.62 3.05 19.08
C GLY A 17 3.12 3.34 19.15
N LYS A 18 2.50 3.80 18.05
CA LYS A 18 1.05 3.99 17.92
C LYS A 18 0.47 3.01 16.91
N THR A 19 -0.84 2.82 16.93
CA THR A 19 -1.56 2.10 15.86
C THR A 19 -2.44 3.05 15.07
N VAL A 20 -2.40 2.94 13.75
CA VAL A 20 -3.21 3.77 12.84
C VAL A 20 -3.96 2.87 11.85
N ASP A 21 -5.26 3.09 11.70
CA ASP A 21 -6.10 2.37 10.74
C ASP A 21 -5.93 2.96 9.33
N TYR A 22 -4.84 2.57 8.67
CA TYR A 22 -4.60 2.92 7.27
C TYR A 22 -5.37 1.99 6.32
N VAL A 23 -5.89 2.56 5.25
CA VAL A 23 -6.43 1.82 4.10
C VAL A 23 -5.60 2.10 2.85
N VAL A 24 -5.63 1.17 1.91
CA VAL A 24 -4.96 1.32 0.61
C VAL A 24 -5.67 2.39 -0.22
N ALA A 25 -4.91 3.39 -0.65
CA ALA A 25 -5.37 4.45 -1.52
C ALA A 25 -4.61 4.44 -2.85
N LEU A 26 -5.26 4.92 -3.91
CA LEU A 26 -4.66 5.06 -5.25
C LEU A 26 -4.97 6.45 -5.80
N TRP A 27 -3.93 7.20 -6.16
CA TRP A 27 -4.06 8.49 -6.84
C TRP A 27 -3.53 8.38 -8.27
N VAL A 28 -4.23 9.01 -9.22
CA VAL A 28 -3.86 9.01 -10.65
C VAL A 28 -3.59 10.46 -11.08
N PRO A 29 -2.31 10.90 -11.05
CA PRO A 29 -1.95 12.27 -11.42
C PRO A 29 -2.25 12.54 -12.90
N LYS A 30 -2.50 13.81 -13.25
CA LYS A 30 -2.94 14.20 -14.61
C LYS A 30 -2.13 13.63 -15.78
N ASN A 31 -0.83 13.49 -15.64
CA ASN A 31 0.08 13.09 -16.73
C ASN A 31 0.97 11.89 -16.36
N LYS A 32 0.60 11.09 -15.35
CA LYS A 32 1.54 10.15 -14.74
C LYS A 32 0.89 8.82 -14.36
N LYS A 33 1.78 7.89 -13.99
CA LYS A 33 1.48 6.56 -13.48
C LYS A 33 0.70 6.70 -12.17
N SER A 34 -0.20 5.74 -11.96
CA SER A 34 -0.92 5.58 -10.70
C SER A 34 0.05 5.41 -9.53
N VAL A 35 -0.23 6.12 -8.44
CA VAL A 35 0.59 6.17 -7.24
C VAL A 35 -0.20 5.54 -6.10
N TRP A 36 0.32 4.44 -5.55
CA TRP A 36 -0.24 3.86 -4.35
C TRP A 36 0.13 4.68 -3.13
N GLY A 37 -0.76 4.72 -2.14
CA GLY A 37 -0.56 5.45 -0.91
C GLY A 37 -1.47 4.94 0.19
N LYS A 38 -1.60 5.78 1.23
CA LYS A 38 -2.40 5.46 2.41
C LYS A 38 -3.44 6.54 2.66
N ALA A 39 -4.61 6.13 3.13
CA ALA A 39 -5.65 7.02 3.66
C ALA A 39 -6.07 6.56 5.05
N TRP A 40 -6.51 7.50 5.89
CA TRP A 40 -6.98 7.23 7.25
C TRP A 40 -7.98 8.30 7.68
N GLU A 41 -8.75 8.03 8.73
CA GLU A 41 -9.57 9.05 9.38
C GLU A 41 -8.81 9.68 10.55
N GLU A 42 -8.84 11.00 10.60
CA GLU A 42 -8.28 11.79 11.70
C GLU A 42 -9.25 12.93 12.01
N ASN A 43 -9.73 13.00 13.26
CA ASN A 43 -10.67 14.02 13.72
C ASN A 43 -11.93 14.14 12.84
N GLY A 44 -12.47 13.01 12.39
CA GLY A 44 -13.65 12.95 11.53
C GLY A 44 -13.40 13.37 10.06
N GLN A 45 -12.15 13.63 9.69
CA GLN A 45 -11.77 13.96 8.32
C GLN A 45 -10.96 12.84 7.69
N LEU A 46 -11.28 12.53 6.44
CA LEU A 46 -10.48 11.61 5.64
C LEU A 46 -9.19 12.31 5.21
N LYS A 47 -8.05 11.77 5.65
CA LYS A 47 -6.71 12.16 5.24
C LYS A 47 -6.15 11.12 4.26
N ALA A 48 -5.25 11.56 3.40
CA ALA A 48 -4.51 10.72 2.48
C ALA A 48 -3.10 11.27 2.27
N LEU A 49 -2.19 10.37 1.97
CA LEU A 49 -0.78 10.66 1.72
C LEU A 49 -0.26 9.79 0.58
N PHE A 50 0.38 10.45 -0.38
CA PHE A 50 1.05 9.84 -1.52
C PHE A 50 2.46 10.42 -1.64
N PHE A 51 3.42 9.61 -2.06
CA PHE A 51 4.76 10.08 -2.40
C PHE A 51 4.97 9.97 -3.90
N HIS A 52 5.31 11.08 -4.55
CA HIS A 52 5.53 11.12 -5.98
C HIS A 52 6.40 12.30 -6.37
N ASP A 53 7.32 12.10 -7.32
CA ASP A 53 8.27 13.11 -7.78
C ASP A 53 9.04 13.76 -6.61
N ASN A 54 9.52 12.94 -5.68
CA ASN A 54 10.25 13.34 -4.47
C ASN A 54 9.50 14.31 -3.54
N VAL A 55 8.17 14.34 -3.61
CA VAL A 55 7.34 15.23 -2.80
C VAL A 55 6.20 14.46 -2.19
N VAL A 56 6.02 14.63 -0.87
CA VAL A 56 4.86 14.16 -0.13
C VAL A 56 3.63 15.01 -0.50
N LYS A 57 2.57 14.34 -0.92
CA LYS A 57 1.32 14.94 -1.39
C LYS A 57 0.18 14.47 -0.52
N THR A 58 -0.53 15.41 0.08
CA THR A 58 -1.69 15.16 0.94
C THR A 58 -2.97 15.64 0.26
N ASN A 59 -4.11 15.57 0.94
CA ASN A 59 -5.37 16.18 0.48
C ASN A 59 -5.22 17.66 0.07
N GLU A 60 -4.20 18.34 0.58
CA GLU A 60 -3.97 19.76 0.28
C GLU A 60 -3.32 20.01 -1.09
N HIS A 61 -2.73 18.98 -1.71
CA HIS A 61 -2.08 19.12 -3.00
C HIS A 61 -3.10 19.51 -4.10
N PRO A 62 -2.82 20.52 -4.95
CA PRO A 62 -3.80 21.01 -5.92
C PRO A 62 -4.38 19.94 -6.85
N ASP A 63 -3.56 19.01 -7.32
CA ASP A 63 -4.01 17.93 -8.20
C ASP A 63 -4.90 16.92 -7.48
N ILE A 64 -4.64 16.67 -6.18
CA ILE A 64 -5.46 15.78 -5.35
C ILE A 64 -6.80 16.46 -5.03
N LYS A 65 -6.82 17.77 -4.72
CA LYS A 65 -8.08 18.51 -4.55
C LYS A 65 -8.93 18.51 -5.82
N ALA A 66 -8.30 18.67 -6.98
CA ALA A 66 -9.01 18.79 -8.24
C ALA A 66 -9.56 17.45 -8.77
N ARG A 67 -8.84 16.35 -8.55
CA ARG A 67 -9.16 15.03 -9.16
C ARG A 67 -9.59 13.98 -8.15
N GLY A 68 -9.33 14.20 -6.88
CA GLY A 68 -9.51 13.20 -5.83
C GLY A 68 -8.52 12.05 -5.91
N TYR A 69 -8.84 10.99 -5.18
CA TYR A 69 -8.14 9.72 -5.13
C TYR A 69 -9.16 8.61 -4.84
N PHE A 70 -8.76 7.37 -5.07
CA PHE A 70 -9.58 6.20 -4.83
C PHE A 70 -9.17 5.52 -3.53
N ILE A 71 -10.15 5.03 -2.78
CA ILE A 71 -9.94 4.05 -1.72
C ILE A 71 -10.19 2.67 -2.33
N VAL A 72 -9.25 1.74 -2.15
CA VAL A 72 -9.44 0.38 -2.65
C VAL A 72 -10.36 -0.37 -1.71
N THR A 73 -11.40 -0.95 -2.28
CA THR A 73 -12.42 -1.71 -1.57
C THR A 73 -12.48 -3.14 -2.09
N TYR A 74 -12.73 -4.09 -1.21
CA TYR A 74 -13.04 -5.47 -1.57
C TYR A 74 -14.49 -5.75 -1.19
N ASN A 75 -15.38 -5.77 -2.18
CA ASN A 75 -16.83 -6.01 -1.99
C ASN A 75 -17.15 -7.48 -2.26
N GLY A 76 -18.08 -8.06 -1.50
CA GLY A 76 -18.52 -9.46 -1.67
C GLY A 76 -17.63 -10.47 -0.94
N THR A 77 -17.92 -11.75 -1.15
CA THR A 77 -17.17 -12.85 -0.54
C THR A 77 -16.12 -13.42 -1.50
N VAL A 78 -15.37 -14.42 -1.04
CA VAL A 78 -14.39 -15.13 -1.88
C VAL A 78 -15.11 -15.93 -2.97
N GLU A 79 -16.29 -16.46 -2.65
CA GLU A 79 -17.16 -17.21 -3.56
C GLU A 79 -17.68 -16.32 -4.69
N ASP A 80 -18.09 -15.07 -4.38
CA ASP A 80 -18.57 -14.11 -5.37
C ASP A 80 -17.46 -13.69 -6.35
N ASN A 81 -16.25 -13.46 -5.82
CA ASN A 81 -15.16 -12.87 -6.57
C ASN A 81 -14.22 -13.91 -7.21
N GLY A 82 -14.22 -15.15 -6.73
CA GLY A 82 -13.27 -16.20 -7.13
C GLY A 82 -11.83 -15.98 -6.65
N PHE A 83 -11.59 -14.96 -5.84
CA PHE A 83 -10.30 -14.66 -5.21
C PHE A 83 -10.52 -13.94 -3.89
N ARG A 84 -9.51 -13.96 -3.01
CA ARG A 84 -9.41 -13.08 -1.85
C ARG A 84 -8.25 -12.10 -2.03
N ILE A 85 -8.33 -10.95 -1.37
CA ILE A 85 -7.17 -10.09 -1.20
C ILE A 85 -6.29 -10.64 -0.08
N SER A 86 -4.98 -10.70 -0.32
CA SER A 86 -3.99 -11.10 0.68
C SER A 86 -2.79 -10.17 0.67
N TRP A 87 -2.03 -10.19 1.78
CA TRP A 87 -0.74 -9.51 1.91
C TRP A 87 0.32 -10.58 2.08
N GLU A 88 1.07 -10.82 1.01
CA GLU A 88 2.03 -11.93 0.95
C GLU A 88 3.46 -11.39 1.01
N LEU A 89 4.32 -12.09 1.72
CA LEU A 89 5.73 -11.70 1.82
C LEU A 89 6.39 -11.77 0.43
N ALA A 90 7.13 -10.73 0.05
CA ALA A 90 7.71 -10.59 -1.29
C ALA A 90 8.51 -11.83 -1.76
N LYS A 91 9.24 -12.49 -0.85
CA LYS A 91 9.96 -13.75 -1.15
C LYS A 91 9.06 -14.91 -1.60
N GLN A 92 7.81 -14.93 -1.17
CA GLN A 92 6.86 -16.05 -1.35
C GLN A 92 5.78 -15.76 -2.40
N VAL A 93 5.77 -14.53 -2.94
CA VAL A 93 4.74 -14.07 -3.88
C VAL A 93 4.90 -14.73 -5.24
N ASP A 94 3.81 -15.35 -5.71
CA ASP A 94 3.64 -15.60 -7.15
C ASP A 94 3.35 -14.28 -7.85
N GLY A 95 4.26 -13.87 -8.74
CA GLY A 95 4.16 -12.63 -9.51
C GLY A 95 2.87 -12.49 -10.32
N GLY A 96 2.22 -13.59 -10.70
CA GLY A 96 0.93 -13.58 -11.39
C GLY A 96 -0.26 -13.13 -10.52
N THR A 97 -0.08 -13.09 -9.19
CA THR A 97 -1.13 -12.74 -8.22
C THR A 97 -1.07 -11.28 -7.75
N VAL A 98 0.01 -10.56 -8.07
CA VAL A 98 0.26 -9.21 -7.58
C VAL A 98 -0.74 -8.20 -8.15
N VAL A 99 -1.32 -7.38 -7.27
CA VAL A 99 -2.21 -6.28 -7.68
C VAL A 99 -1.38 -5.05 -8.00
N TYR A 100 -1.13 -4.85 -9.29
CA TYR A 100 -0.35 -3.70 -9.75
C TYR A 100 -1.17 -2.70 -10.56
N SER A 101 -0.62 -1.51 -10.71
CA SER A 101 -1.16 -0.46 -11.55
C SER A 101 -0.08 0.13 -12.46
N GLY A 102 -0.48 0.51 -13.68
CA GLY A 102 0.41 1.04 -14.71
C GLY A 102 1.38 0.01 -15.30
N GLU A 103 2.17 0.45 -16.29
CA GLU A 103 3.12 -0.40 -17.03
C GLU A 103 4.32 -0.85 -16.19
N ASN A 104 4.69 -0.06 -15.18
CA ASN A 104 5.85 -0.32 -14.31
C ASN A 104 5.52 -1.26 -13.14
N ARG A 105 4.33 -1.83 -13.10
CA ARG A 105 3.87 -2.74 -12.04
C ARG A 105 4.07 -2.15 -10.63
N TYR A 106 3.61 -0.92 -10.41
CA TYR A 106 3.59 -0.35 -9.06
C TYR A 106 2.55 -1.08 -8.22
N VAL A 107 2.87 -1.37 -6.96
CA VAL A 107 2.06 -2.21 -6.06
C VAL A 107 1.92 -1.51 -4.71
N ALA A 108 0.74 -1.59 -4.09
CA ALA A 108 0.61 -1.28 -2.67
C ALA A 108 1.41 -2.29 -1.85
N ALA A 109 2.28 -1.79 -0.98
CA ALA A 109 3.20 -2.63 -0.22
C ALA A 109 3.33 -2.16 1.22
N VAL A 110 3.64 -3.07 2.13
CA VAL A 110 3.89 -2.77 3.53
C VAL A 110 5.29 -3.23 3.89
N TYR A 111 6.15 -2.31 4.31
CA TYR A 111 7.43 -2.65 4.93
C TYR A 111 7.20 -2.90 6.43
N SER A 112 7.55 -4.09 6.91
CA SER A 112 7.50 -4.49 8.32
C SER A 112 8.91 -4.45 8.90
N ASP A 113 9.26 -3.36 9.57
CA ASP A 113 10.60 -3.12 10.11
C ASP A 113 10.86 -4.04 11.33
N PRO A 114 11.80 -4.99 11.23
CA PRO A 114 12.09 -5.94 12.30
C PRO A 114 12.79 -5.30 13.52
N HIS A 115 13.40 -4.13 13.35
CA HIS A 115 14.17 -3.46 14.40
C HIS A 115 13.28 -2.56 15.26
N THR A 116 12.31 -1.89 14.64
CA THR A 116 11.40 -0.97 15.35
C THR A 116 10.02 -1.55 15.59
N ASN A 117 9.70 -2.72 15.02
CA ASN A 117 8.35 -3.32 15.03
C ASN A 117 7.28 -2.35 14.47
N SER A 118 7.70 -1.49 13.55
CA SER A 118 6.84 -0.55 12.83
C SER A 118 6.54 -1.06 11.43
N GLU A 119 5.42 -0.61 10.88
CA GLU A 119 4.84 -1.09 9.63
C GLU A 119 4.42 0.10 8.79
N TYR A 120 4.90 0.14 7.55
CA TYR A 120 4.76 1.32 6.70
C TYR A 120 4.14 0.94 5.36
N LEU A 121 2.89 1.38 5.15
CA LEU A 121 2.18 1.27 3.88
C LEU A 121 2.72 2.32 2.89
N GLY A 122 3.10 1.87 1.70
CA GLY A 122 3.70 2.69 0.66
C GLY A 122 3.50 2.16 -0.75
N ASN A 123 4.29 2.72 -1.65
CA ASN A 123 4.29 2.43 -3.08
C ASN A 123 5.55 1.62 -3.42
N SER A 124 5.37 0.38 -3.88
CA SER A 124 6.47 -0.47 -4.32
C SER A 124 6.60 -0.49 -5.82
N LEU A 125 7.83 -0.44 -6.29
CA LEU A 125 8.20 -0.78 -7.66
C LEU A 125 8.65 -2.24 -7.69
N TRP A 126 7.70 -3.15 -7.96
CA TRP A 126 7.91 -4.59 -7.80
C TRP A 126 9.11 -5.11 -8.60
N ASP A 127 9.25 -4.68 -9.85
CA ASP A 127 10.33 -5.14 -10.73
C ASP A 127 11.72 -4.68 -10.25
N GLN A 128 11.80 -3.60 -9.49
CA GLN A 128 13.05 -3.10 -8.88
C GLN A 128 13.26 -3.58 -7.45
N ARG A 129 12.31 -4.33 -6.89
CA ARG A 129 12.37 -4.80 -5.49
C ARG A 129 12.62 -3.65 -4.51
N SER A 130 11.89 -2.56 -4.69
CA SER A 130 11.96 -1.39 -3.82
C SER A 130 10.56 -0.94 -3.36
N ILE A 131 10.50 -0.34 -2.19
CA ILE A 131 9.32 0.32 -1.63
C ILE A 131 9.70 1.72 -1.14
N GLU A 132 8.83 2.68 -1.46
CA GLU A 132 8.88 4.04 -0.95
C GLU A 132 7.71 4.24 0.02
N PHE A 133 7.98 4.74 1.22
CA PHE A 133 6.97 5.02 2.22
C PHE A 133 7.32 6.28 3.02
N VAL A 134 6.30 6.89 3.63
CA VAL A 134 6.44 8.15 4.35
C VAL A 134 5.97 7.96 5.78
N HIS A 135 6.83 8.28 6.73
CA HIS A 135 6.47 8.30 8.14
C HIS A 135 5.43 9.40 8.39
N SER A 136 4.49 9.14 9.30
CA SER A 136 3.57 10.17 9.77
C SER A 136 4.33 11.41 10.27
N GLY A 137 3.97 12.58 9.72
CA GLY A 137 4.57 13.87 10.06
C GLY A 137 5.87 14.23 9.32
N ARG A 138 6.39 13.38 8.42
CA ARG A 138 7.54 13.71 7.56
C ARG A 138 7.12 14.23 6.19
N ASP A 139 7.99 15.05 5.60
CA ASP A 139 7.89 15.61 4.25
C ASP A 139 8.78 14.88 3.22
N THR A 140 9.53 13.87 3.66
CA THR A 140 10.35 12.99 2.83
C THR A 140 9.86 11.54 2.93
N ALA A 141 10.14 10.75 1.88
CA ALA A 141 10.00 9.31 1.93
C ALA A 141 11.31 8.63 2.28
N ASP A 142 11.19 7.48 2.93
CA ASP A 142 12.25 6.51 3.07
C ASP A 142 12.09 5.42 2.00
N VAL A 143 13.22 4.88 1.56
CA VAL A 143 13.28 3.85 0.52
C VAL A 143 13.91 2.60 1.12
N VAL A 144 13.25 1.47 0.93
CA VAL A 144 13.78 0.14 1.25
C VAL A 144 13.87 -0.67 -0.03
N ASP A 145 15.05 -1.19 -0.32
CA ASP A 145 15.30 -2.09 -1.45
C ASP A 145 15.87 -3.44 -0.96
N ASN A 146 16.28 -4.31 -1.89
CA ASN A 146 16.87 -5.59 -1.50
C ASN A 146 18.23 -5.45 -0.82
N GLY A 147 19.01 -4.38 -1.07
CA GLY A 147 20.37 -4.23 -0.55
C GLY A 147 21.24 -5.49 -0.70
N ASN A 148 22.17 -5.68 0.24
CA ASN A 148 22.98 -6.90 0.33
C ASN A 148 22.32 -8.02 1.17
N ASP A 149 21.28 -7.72 1.94
CA ASP A 149 20.65 -8.63 2.90
C ASP A 149 19.30 -9.18 2.44
N ASN A 150 18.83 -8.79 1.26
CA ASN A 150 17.52 -9.08 0.70
C ASN A 150 16.38 -8.52 1.57
N THR A 151 16.55 -7.30 2.10
CA THR A 151 15.58 -6.65 2.99
C THR A 151 14.19 -6.64 2.37
N PHE A 152 14.04 -6.20 1.12
CA PHE A 152 12.74 -6.18 0.44
C PHE A 152 12.07 -7.56 0.44
N GLU A 153 12.77 -8.61 0.03
CA GLU A 153 12.20 -9.97 0.02
C GLU A 153 11.81 -10.49 1.41
N ARG A 154 12.54 -10.09 2.46
CA ARG A 154 12.36 -10.60 3.84
C ARG A 154 11.32 -9.84 4.66
N TYR A 155 11.07 -8.58 4.33
CA TYR A 155 10.31 -7.68 5.20
C TYR A 155 9.23 -6.87 4.49
N VAL A 156 9.10 -6.98 3.17
CA VAL A 156 8.04 -6.28 2.41
C VAL A 156 6.92 -7.25 2.04
N TYR A 157 5.70 -6.87 2.35
CA TYR A 157 4.48 -7.59 1.99
C TYR A 157 3.77 -6.87 0.86
N LEU A 158 3.34 -7.61 -0.16
CA LEU A 158 2.69 -7.09 -1.36
C LEU A 158 1.21 -7.42 -1.36
N LEU A 159 0.42 -6.49 -1.88
CA LEU A 159 -1.00 -6.72 -2.11
C LEU A 159 -1.20 -7.70 -3.29
N THR A 160 -1.90 -8.80 -3.04
CA THR A 160 -2.17 -9.83 -4.05
C THR A 160 -3.65 -10.24 -4.11
N LYS A 161 -4.03 -10.85 -5.23
CA LYS A 161 -5.28 -11.61 -5.42
C LYS A 161 -4.95 -13.09 -5.38
N GLN A 162 -5.28 -13.75 -4.27
CA GLN A 162 -5.09 -15.18 -4.11
C GLN A 162 -6.36 -15.91 -4.53
N ARG A 163 -6.24 -16.88 -5.45
CA ARG A 163 -7.34 -17.80 -5.74
C ARG A 163 -7.52 -18.74 -4.56
N CYS A 164 -8.77 -19.01 -4.21
CA CYS A 164 -9.08 -20.07 -3.28
C CYS A 164 -9.15 -21.38 -4.06
N ASN A 165 -8.13 -22.24 -3.93
CA ASN A 165 -8.26 -23.65 -4.30
C ASN A 165 -9.01 -24.37 -3.18
N CYS A 166 -10.31 -24.10 -3.05
CA CYS A 166 -11.15 -24.93 -2.20
C CYS A 166 -11.41 -26.24 -2.95
N GLN A 167 -10.53 -27.22 -2.76
CA GLN A 167 -10.93 -28.62 -2.77
C GLN A 167 -10.84 -29.11 -1.33
N CYS A 168 -12.01 -29.30 -0.70
CA CYS A 168 -12.31 -30.29 0.33
C CYS A 168 -13.83 -30.26 0.56
#